data_AF-A0A2T5YD34-F1
#
_entry.id   AF-A0A2T5YD34-F1
#
_cell.length_a   1.000
_cell.length_b   1.000
_cell.length_c   1.000
_cell.angle_alpha   90.00
_cell.angle_beta   90.00
_cell.angle_gamma   90.00
#
_symmetry.space_group_name_H-M   'P 1'
#
loop_
_entity.id
_entity.type
_entity.pdbx_description
1 polymer ?
#
loop_
_entity_poly.entity_id
_entity_poly.type
_entity_poly.pdbx_seq_one_letter_code
_entity_poly.pdbx_strand_id
1 'polypeptide(L)' 'MSNFNPNTLKPGDAVRTDRGQATYLEYRQGMFRNRCHRVQLQSGETRWYTTLQLQQYNREEATV' A
#
# COMPACT_ATOMS: atom_id res chain seq x y z
N MET A 1 15.80 -8.80 5.49
CA MET A 1 15.00 -7.66 5.02
C MET A 1 13.78 -8.21 4.31
N SER A 2 12.57 -7.88 4.77
CA SER A 2 11.32 -8.40 4.19
C SER A 2 11.11 -7.81 2.79
N ASN A 3 11.00 -8.68 1.79
CA ASN A 3 10.57 -8.29 0.44
C ASN A 3 9.09 -7.88 0.50
N PHE A 4 8.81 -6.59 0.65
CA PHE A 4 7.44 -6.07 0.56
C PHE A 4 6.84 -6.43 -0.82
N ASN A 5 5.84 -7.32 -0.83
CA ASN A 5 5.14 -7.74 -2.03
C ASN A 5 3.67 -7.32 -1.94
N PRO A 6 3.24 -6.30 -2.68
CA PRO A 6 1.86 -5.83 -2.61
C PRO A 6 0.84 -6.85 -3.15
N ASN A 7 1.27 -7.91 -3.82
CA ASN A 7 0.37 -8.98 -4.27
C ASN A 7 0.03 -9.99 -3.16
N THR A 8 0.74 -9.96 -2.03
CA THR A 8 0.45 -10.82 -0.87
C THR A 8 -0.32 -10.08 0.22
N LEU A 9 -0.65 -8.81 0.01
CA LEU A 9 -1.39 -8.00 0.97
C LEU A 9 -2.82 -8.53 1.14
N LYS A 10 -3.22 -8.72 2.38
CA LYS A 10 -4.56 -9.08 2.83
C LYS A 10 -5.19 -7.89 3.54
N PRO A 11 -6.52 -7.69 3.41
CA PRO A 11 -7.22 -6.63 4.15
C PRO A 11 -6.88 -6.68 5.64
N GLY A 12 -6.46 -5.56 6.21
CA GLY A 12 -5.96 -5.47 7.59
C GLY A 12 -4.44 -5.40 7.73
N ASP A 13 -3.67 -5.72 6.68
CA ASP A 13 -2.21 -5.60 6.72
C ASP A 13 -1.76 -4.14 6.88
N ALA A 14 -0.73 -3.94 7.71
CA ALA A 14 -0.09 -2.64 7.84
C ALA A 14 0.77 -2.37 6.60
N VAL A 15 0.60 -1.17 6.01
CA VAL A 15 1.39 -0.67 4.90
C VAL A 15 1.81 0.77 5.17
N ARG A 16 2.92 1.20 4.57
CA ARG A 16 3.37 2.59 4.64
C ARG A 16 2.97 3.38 3.39
N THR A 17 2.67 4.65 3.59
CA THR A 17 2.27 5.64 2.57
C THR A 17 3.02 6.96 2.81
N ASP A 18 2.84 7.96 1.94
CA ASP A 18 3.36 9.32 2.17
C ASP A 18 2.77 9.99 3.43
N ARG A 19 1.63 9.48 3.92
CA ARG A 19 0.94 9.95 5.12
C ARG A 19 1.29 9.15 6.37
N GLY A 20 2.28 8.26 6.29
CA GLY A 20 2.68 7.36 7.36
C GLY A 20 2.06 5.97 7.25
N GLN A 21 1.88 5.31 8.40
CA GLN A 21 1.30 3.97 8.48
C GLN A 21 -0.19 4.01 8.12
N ALA A 22 -0.63 3.02 7.36
CA ALA A 22 -1.99 2.85 6.89
C ALA A 22 -2.37 1.36 6.92
N THR A 23 -3.66 1.09 6.90
CA THR A 23 -4.21 -0.27 6.87
C THR A 23 -4.66 -0.58 5.45
N TYR A 24 -4.15 -1.64 4.86
CA TYR A 24 -4.57 -2.08 3.53
C TYR A 24 -6.01 -2.61 3.56
N LEU A 25 -6.81 -2.27 2.55
CA LEU A 25 -8.23 -2.61 2.47
C LEU A 25 -8.55 -3.53 1.29
N GLU A 26 -8.25 -3.12 0.06
CA GLU A 26 -8.61 -3.89 -1.13
C GLU A 26 -7.68 -3.61 -2.31
N TYR A 27 -7.64 -4.54 -3.24
CA TYR A 27 -6.94 -4.43 -4.51
C TYR A 27 -7.96 -4.32 -5.64
N ARG A 28 -7.74 -3.39 -6.58
CA ARG A 28 -8.44 -3.33 -7.85
C ARG A 28 -7.47 -3.33 -9.01
N GLN A 29 -7.68 -4.27 -9.93
CA GLN A 29 -7.05 -4.24 -11.24
C GLN A 29 -7.80 -3.22 -12.09
N GLY A 30 -7.20 -2.05 -12.34
CA GLY A 30 -7.78 -1.08 -13.26
C GLY A 30 -7.77 -1.59 -14.71
N MET A 31 -8.68 -1.08 -15.55
CA MET A 31 -8.76 -1.39 -17.00
C MET A 31 -7.46 -1.11 -17.78
N PHE A 32 -6.56 -0.27 -17.24
CA PHE A 32 -5.34 0.18 -17.93
C PHE A 32 -4.04 -0.30 -17.28
N ARG A 33 -3.97 -1.59 -16.90
CA ARG A 33 -2.76 -2.28 -16.39
C ARG A 33 -2.17 -1.73 -15.07
N ASN A 34 -2.62 -0.59 -14.57
CA ASN A 34 -2.24 -0.08 -13.27
C ASN A 34 -3.00 -0.81 -12.16
N ARG A 35 -2.23 -1.57 -11.39
CA ARG A 35 -2.67 -2.26 -10.18
C ARG A 35 -2.79 -1.24 -9.05
N CYS A 36 -4.01 -0.95 -8.61
CA CYS A 36 -4.29 0.02 -7.57
C CYS A 36 -4.73 -0.68 -6.28
N HIS A 37 -4.34 -0.10 -5.16
CA HIS A 37 -4.57 -0.61 -3.81
C HIS A 37 -5.25 0.47 -2.99
N ARG A 38 -6.32 0.13 -2.31
CA ARG A 38 -7.01 1.00 -1.38
C ARG A 38 -6.47 0.75 0.01
N VAL A 39 -6.18 1.83 0.72
CA VAL A 39 -5.72 1.79 2.10
C VAL A 39 -6.53 2.78 2.93
N GLN A 40 -6.56 2.58 4.24
CA GLN A 40 -7.10 3.50 5.23
C GLN A 40 -5.96 4.14 5.99
N LEU A 41 -5.88 5.46 5.95
CA LEU A 41 -4.93 6.24 6.75
C LEU A 41 -5.35 6.22 8.22
N GLN A 42 -4.42 6.52 9.13
CA GLN A 42 -4.72 6.66 10.56
C GLN A 42 -5.79 7.72 10.86
N SER A 43 -5.96 8.71 9.97
CA SER A 43 -7.04 9.71 10.06
C SER A 43 -8.44 9.14 9.77
N GLY A 44 -8.54 7.88 9.34
CA GLY A 44 -9.78 7.25 8.87
C GLY A 44 -10.08 7.49 7.38
N GLU A 45 -9.35 8.40 6.72
CA GLU A 45 -9.49 8.66 5.28
C GLU A 45 -9.05 7.42 4.48
N THR A 46 -9.80 7.09 3.41
CA THR A 46 -9.41 6.03 2.49
C THR A 46 -8.84 6.62 1.21
N ARG A 47 -7.73 6.05 0.72
CA ARG A 47 -7.03 6.54 -0.46
C ARG A 47 -6.52 5.39 -1.32
N TRP A 48 -6.47 5.64 -2.63
CA TRP A 48 -5.92 4.70 -3.61
C TRP A 48 -4.47 5.05 -3.92
N TYR A 49 -3.63 4.02 -3.91
CA TYR A 49 -2.23 4.09 -4.31
C TYR A 49 -1.96 3.09 -5.42
N THR A 50 -1.07 3.44 -6.34
CA THR A 50 -0.56 2.45 -7.29
C THR A 50 0.36 1.46 -6.58
N THR A 51 0.48 0.28 -7.16
CA THR A 51 1.40 -0.77 -6.71
C THR A 51 2.83 -0.26 -6.54
N LEU A 52 3.29 0.59 -7.46
CA LEU A 52 4.64 1.15 -7.42
C LEU A 52 4.83 2.12 -6.26
N GLN A 53 3.86 3.00 -6.01
CA GLN A 53 3.91 3.94 -4.89
C GLN A 53 3.97 3.22 -3.55
N LEU A 54 3.09 2.22 -3.34
CA LEU A 54 3.14 1.42 -2.10
C LEU A 54 4.49 0.71 -1.95
N GLN A 55 5.04 0.13 -3.01
CA GLN A 55 6.36 -0.50 -2.94
C GLN A 55 7.47 0.48 -2.56
N GLN A 56 7.44 1.71 -3.09
CA GLN A 56 8.44 2.72 -2.78
C GLN A 56 8.39 3.10 -1.29
N TYR A 57 7.21 3.43 -0.77
CA TYR A 57 7.06 3.83 0.64
C TYR A 57 7.39 2.73 1.64
N ASN A 58 7.09 1.47 1.30
CA ASN A 58 7.39 0.34 2.18
C ASN A 58 8.86 -0.12 2.05
N ARG A 59 9.56 0.22 0.97
CA ARG A 59 11.01 0.01 0.84
C ARG A 59 11.83 0.99 1.67
N GLU A 60 11.35 2.23 1.82
CA GLU A 60 12.06 3.25 2.60
C GLU A 60 12.18 2.86 4.09
N GLU A 61 11.19 2.16 4.66
CA GLU A 61 11.27 1.65 6.04
C GLU A 61 12.35 0.59 6.24
N ALA A 62 12.66 -0.22 5.22
CA ALA A 62 13.66 -1.28 5.35
C ALA A 62 15.12 -0.76 5.37
N THR A 63 15.32 0.54 5.18
CA THR A 63 16.64 1.17 5.05
C THR A 63 17.01 2.04 6.26
N VAL A 64 16.14 2.16 7.27
CA VAL A 64 16.38 2.97 8.48
C VAL A 64 16.41 2.09 9.73
#